data_AF-A0A4P9JFT4-F1
#
_entry.id   AF-A0A4P9JFT4-F1
#
_cell.length_a   1.000
_cell.length_b   1.000
_cell.length_c   1.000
_cell.angle_alpha   90.00
_cell.angle_beta   90.00
_cell.angle_gamma   90.00
#
_symmetry.space_group_name_H-M   'P 1'
#
loop_
_entity.id
_entity.type
_entity.pdbx_description
1 polymer ?
#
loop_
_entity_poly.entity_id
_entity_poly.type
_entity_poly.pdbx_seq_one_letter_code
_entity_poly.pdbx_strand_id
1 'polypeptide(L)'
;TIKPKLGLSAKNYSRVVYEALRGGLDFTKDDENINSQPFMRWRDRFLYSQEAVSRASGMTGEVKGHYMNVTAGTMEEMYERAEFAKEIGSPIVMMDLTIGFTAMTSMSKWCRANGVLLHLHRAGHGTYTRQKNHGVSFRVIAKWCRLLGVDHIHAGTVVGKLEG
;
A
#
# COMPACT_ATOMS: atom_id res chain seq x y z
N THR A 1 9.10 0.57 2.83
CA THR A 1 8.67 -0.80 2.44
C THR A 1 9.37 -1.80 3.31
N ILE A 2 8.64 -2.74 3.92
CA ILE A 2 9.23 -3.78 4.76
C ILE A 2 10.05 -4.75 3.90
N LYS A 3 11.14 -5.29 4.48
CA LYS A 3 12.05 -6.24 3.84
C LYS A 3 12.36 -7.42 4.77
N PRO A 4 12.71 -8.62 4.23
CA PRO A 4 12.76 -8.98 2.79
C PRO A 4 11.40 -8.88 2.11
N LYS A 5 11.41 -8.86 0.77
CA LYS A 5 10.20 -8.65 -0.04
C LYS A 5 9.08 -9.63 0.32
N LEU A 6 9.42 -10.90 0.50
CA LEU A 6 8.53 -12.01 0.85
C LEU A 6 9.16 -12.85 1.96
N GLY A 7 8.35 -13.66 2.65
CA GLY A 7 8.83 -14.73 3.54
C GLY A 7 8.87 -14.40 5.03
N LEU A 8 8.55 -13.18 5.45
CA LEU A 8 8.36 -12.87 6.87
C LEU A 8 7.01 -13.41 7.37
N SER A 9 6.98 -13.93 8.59
CA SER A 9 5.75 -14.18 9.33
C SER A 9 5.14 -12.86 9.82
N ALA A 10 3.83 -12.84 10.12
CA ALA A 10 3.13 -11.63 10.58
C ALA A 10 3.79 -10.98 11.81
N LYS A 11 4.24 -11.79 12.79
CA LYS A 11 4.91 -11.33 14.00
C LYS A 11 6.29 -10.71 13.70
N ASN A 12 7.08 -11.31 12.82
CA ASN A 12 8.38 -10.74 12.45
C ASN A 12 8.19 -9.49 11.59
N TYR A 13 7.18 -9.48 10.75
CA TYR A 13 6.81 -8.33 9.93
C TYR A 13 6.46 -7.11 10.79
N SER A 14 5.61 -7.28 11.82
CA SER A 14 5.25 -6.18 12.72
C SER A 14 6.41 -5.68 13.57
N ARG A 15 7.39 -6.54 13.91
CA ARG A 15 8.60 -6.11 14.58
C ARG A 15 9.35 -5.06 13.74
N VAL A 16 9.45 -5.27 12.43
CA VAL A 16 10.09 -4.30 11.51
C VAL A 16 9.25 -3.03 11.39
N VAL A 17 7.92 -3.16 11.31
CA VAL A 17 6.99 -2.02 11.32
C VAL A 17 7.22 -1.15 12.56
N TYR A 18 7.19 -1.75 13.74
CA TYR A 18 7.36 -1.04 15.01
C TYR A 18 8.70 -0.31 15.10
N GLU A 19 9.81 -1.02 14.86
CA GLU A 19 11.14 -0.42 15.00
C GLU A 19 11.37 0.71 14.00
N ALA A 20 10.86 0.58 12.77
CA ALA A 20 11.00 1.62 11.76
C ALA A 20 10.15 2.87 12.08
N LEU A 21 8.90 2.69 12.55
CA LEU A 21 8.03 3.80 12.93
C LEU A 21 8.53 4.50 14.19
N ARG A 22 8.91 3.74 15.22
CA ARG A 22 9.52 4.28 16.44
C ARG A 22 10.84 4.99 16.13
N GLY A 23 11.60 4.49 15.16
CA GLY A 23 12.86 5.08 14.70
C GLY A 23 12.71 6.39 13.94
N GLY A 24 11.48 6.88 13.71
CA GLY A 24 11.21 8.20 13.15
C GLY A 24 10.51 8.20 11.79
N LEU A 25 10.18 7.03 11.20
CA LEU A 25 9.33 7.04 10.00
C LEU A 25 7.89 7.38 10.35
N ASP A 26 7.22 8.18 9.52
CA ASP A 26 5.77 8.41 9.62
C ASP A 26 5.00 7.15 9.21
N PHE A 27 5.48 6.54 8.12
CA PHE A 27 4.84 5.40 7.50
C PHE A 27 5.82 4.31 7.14
N THR A 28 5.35 3.08 7.30
CA THR A 28 5.90 1.91 6.60
C THR A 28 4.86 1.40 5.60
N LYS A 29 5.22 0.42 4.77
CA LYS A 29 4.29 -0.13 3.78
C LYS A 29 4.57 -1.58 3.47
N ASP A 30 3.50 -2.30 3.16
CA ASP A 30 3.56 -3.55 2.42
C ASP A 30 4.35 -3.40 1.12
N ASP A 31 5.05 -4.47 0.78
CA ASP A 31 5.62 -4.61 -0.55
C ASP A 31 4.51 -4.99 -1.54
N GLU A 32 4.63 -4.65 -2.83
CA GLU A 32 3.50 -4.77 -3.77
C GLU A 32 3.06 -6.22 -4.04
N ASN A 33 3.88 -7.20 -3.67
CA ASN A 33 3.55 -8.61 -3.77
C ASN A 33 3.32 -9.28 -2.41
N ILE A 34 3.22 -8.50 -1.33
CA ILE A 34 2.69 -8.95 -0.04
C ILE A 34 1.18 -8.78 -0.06
N ASN A 35 0.45 -9.88 -0.15
CA ASN A 35 -1.01 -9.90 -0.23
C ASN A 35 -1.53 -10.86 0.85
N SER A 36 -1.70 -12.14 0.51
CA SER A 36 -1.98 -13.21 1.47
C SER A 36 -1.34 -14.49 0.97
N GLN A 37 -0.24 -14.89 1.60
CA GLN A 37 0.55 -16.04 1.17
C GLN A 37 0.62 -17.10 2.30
N PRO A 38 1.03 -18.35 2.00
CA PRO A 38 1.14 -19.39 3.03
C PRO A 38 2.03 -19.00 4.22
N PHE A 39 3.08 -18.22 3.99
CA PHE A 39 3.98 -17.76 5.05
C PHE A 39 3.41 -16.62 5.92
N MET A 40 2.35 -15.93 5.45
CA MET A 40 1.73 -14.82 6.15
C MET A 40 0.35 -14.50 5.56
N ARG A 41 -0.71 -14.90 6.27
CA ARG A 41 -2.08 -14.53 5.92
C ARG A 41 -2.34 -13.06 6.24
N TRP A 42 -3.14 -12.40 5.41
CA TRP A 42 -3.34 -10.95 5.47
C TRP A 42 -3.91 -10.47 6.79
N ARG A 43 -4.86 -11.21 7.38
CA ARG A 43 -5.55 -10.82 8.61
C ARG A 43 -4.59 -10.74 9.80
N ASP A 44 -3.73 -11.75 9.95
CA ASP A 44 -2.68 -11.76 10.97
C ASP A 44 -1.73 -10.57 10.76
N ARG A 45 -1.29 -10.33 9.52
CA ARG A 45 -0.40 -9.19 9.21
C ARG A 45 -1.03 -7.87 9.62
N PHE A 46 -2.31 -7.65 9.33
CA PHE A 46 -3.01 -6.41 9.64
C PHE A 46 -3.09 -6.18 11.14
N LEU A 47 -3.50 -7.21 11.91
CA LEU A 47 -3.56 -7.13 13.37
C LEU A 47 -2.21 -6.83 14.01
N TYR A 48 -1.19 -7.61 13.66
CA TYR A 48 0.16 -7.42 14.21
C TYR A 48 0.75 -6.07 13.79
N SER A 49 0.52 -5.61 12.55
CA SER A 49 1.03 -4.32 12.08
C SER A 49 0.31 -3.15 12.75
N GLN A 50 -0.99 -3.26 12.99
CA GLN A 50 -1.75 -2.23 13.69
C GLN A 50 -1.34 -2.14 15.17
N GLU A 51 -1.08 -3.26 15.84
CA GLU A 51 -0.49 -3.25 17.18
C GLU A 51 0.86 -2.49 17.18
N ALA A 52 1.72 -2.78 16.21
CA ALA A 52 3.00 -2.10 16.04
C ALA A 52 2.85 -0.58 15.79
N VAL A 53 1.90 -0.18 14.95
CA VAL A 53 1.57 1.24 14.68
C VAL A 53 1.09 1.94 15.95
N SER A 54 0.15 1.35 16.69
CA SER A 54 -0.38 1.92 17.93
C SER A 54 0.70 2.06 19.00
N ARG A 55 1.57 1.05 19.14
CA ARG A 55 2.70 1.10 20.06
C ARG A 55 3.71 2.19 19.68
N ALA A 56 4.05 2.32 18.39
CA ALA A 56 4.97 3.35 17.93
C ALA A 56 4.37 4.76 18.13
N SER A 57 3.07 4.92 17.86
CA SER A 57 2.36 6.19 18.10
C SER A 57 2.36 6.55 19.59
N GLY A 58 2.04 5.61 20.48
CA GLY A 58 2.09 5.83 21.93
C GLY A 58 3.48 6.15 22.46
N MET A 59 4.54 5.59 21.87
CA MET A 59 5.94 5.86 22.25
C MET A 59 6.47 7.21 21.76
N THR A 60 5.96 7.72 20.63
CA THR A 60 6.48 8.93 19.97
C THR A 60 5.60 10.15 20.18
N GLY A 61 4.31 9.97 20.48
CA GLY A 61 3.32 11.05 20.49
C GLY A 61 2.92 11.54 19.10
N GLU A 62 3.39 10.87 18.04
CA GLU A 62 3.13 11.23 16.64
C GLU A 62 2.10 10.29 16.01
N VAL A 63 1.39 10.77 14.99
CA VAL A 63 0.52 9.91 14.17
C VAL A 63 1.40 9.03 13.29
N LYS A 64 1.26 7.71 13.41
CA LYS A 64 1.97 6.71 12.59
C LYS A 64 1.01 5.90 11.74
N GLY A 65 1.53 5.24 10.71
CA GLY A 65 0.73 4.29 9.93
C GLY A 65 1.53 3.24 9.18
N HIS A 66 0.79 2.27 8.63
CA HIS A 66 1.34 1.24 7.78
C HIS A 66 0.42 1.03 6.58
N TYR A 67 0.94 1.14 5.35
CA TYR A 67 0.11 0.97 4.16
C TYR A 67 -0.22 -0.52 4.01
N MET A 68 -1.39 -0.91 4.48
CA MET A 68 -1.90 -2.28 4.42
C MET A 68 -2.32 -2.62 2.98
N ASN A 69 -1.67 -3.59 2.35
CA ASN A 69 -1.98 -3.95 0.96
C ASN A 69 -3.27 -4.77 0.87
N VAL A 70 -4.30 -4.15 0.30
CA VAL A 70 -5.62 -4.74 0.09
C VAL A 70 -5.77 -5.40 -1.28
N THR A 71 -4.78 -5.32 -2.18
CA THR A 71 -4.82 -6.02 -3.48
C THR A 71 -5.15 -7.50 -3.31
N ALA A 72 -6.16 -7.97 -4.02
CA ALA A 72 -6.68 -9.34 -3.95
C ALA A 72 -7.14 -9.84 -5.33
N GLY A 73 -7.62 -11.09 -5.40
CA GLY A 73 -8.02 -11.71 -6.67
C GLY A 73 -9.37 -11.22 -7.18
N THR A 74 -10.25 -10.76 -6.28
CA THR A 74 -11.56 -10.21 -6.62
C THR A 74 -11.85 -8.92 -5.86
N MET A 75 -12.86 -8.16 -6.32
CA MET A 75 -13.29 -6.94 -5.63
C MET A 75 -13.85 -7.21 -4.23
N GLU A 76 -14.53 -8.35 -4.05
CA GLU A 76 -15.12 -8.76 -2.78
C GLU A 76 -14.02 -8.98 -1.73
N GLU A 77 -12.95 -9.68 -2.10
CA GLU A 77 -11.78 -9.86 -1.21
C GLU A 77 -11.07 -8.53 -0.92
N MET A 78 -10.99 -7.61 -1.90
CA MET A 78 -10.41 -6.29 -1.68
C MET A 78 -11.22 -5.47 -0.68
N TYR A 79 -12.55 -5.48 -0.79
CA TYR A 79 -13.43 -4.82 0.17
C TYR A 79 -13.36 -5.46 1.54
N GLU A 80 -13.35 -6.79 1.65
CA GLU A 80 -13.19 -7.48 2.93
C GLU A 80 -11.93 -7.01 3.67
N ARG A 81 -10.80 -6.91 2.96
CA ARG A 81 -9.54 -6.43 3.54
C ARG A 81 -9.61 -4.96 3.92
N ALA A 82 -10.20 -4.12 3.08
CA ALA A 82 -10.31 -2.69 3.32
C ALA A 82 -11.23 -2.37 4.51
N GLU A 83 -12.38 -3.03 4.61
CA GLU A 83 -13.28 -2.95 5.77
C GLU A 83 -12.55 -3.40 7.04
N PHE A 84 -11.86 -4.53 7.01
CA PHE A 84 -11.11 -4.97 8.18
C PHE A 84 -10.00 -3.99 8.58
N ALA A 85 -9.27 -3.40 7.63
CA ALA A 85 -8.26 -2.38 7.91
C ALA A 85 -8.87 -1.13 8.59
N LYS A 86 -10.06 -0.71 8.15
CA LYS A 86 -10.83 0.37 8.77
C LYS A 86 -11.31 -0.01 10.18
N GLU A 87 -11.86 -1.21 10.36
CA GLU A 87 -12.35 -1.69 11.67
C GLU A 87 -11.27 -1.69 12.75
N ILE A 88 -10.03 -2.01 12.38
CA ILE A 88 -8.88 -1.98 13.30
C ILE A 88 -8.23 -0.59 13.41
N GLY A 89 -8.78 0.43 12.74
CA GLY A 89 -8.35 1.82 12.84
C GLY A 89 -7.11 2.17 12.02
N SER A 90 -6.83 1.46 10.91
CA SER A 90 -5.76 1.88 10.00
C SER A 90 -6.15 3.17 9.29
N PRO A 91 -5.28 4.21 9.27
CA PRO A 91 -5.56 5.45 8.56
C PRO A 91 -5.32 5.35 7.04
N ILE A 92 -4.67 4.27 6.58
CA ILE A 92 -4.20 4.15 5.20
C ILE A 92 -4.17 2.69 4.73
N VAL A 93 -4.56 2.49 3.48
CA VAL A 93 -4.40 1.23 2.74
C VAL A 93 -3.59 1.45 1.48
N MET A 94 -3.10 0.38 0.87
CA MET A 94 -2.53 0.42 -0.48
C MET A 94 -3.15 -0.60 -1.41
N MET A 95 -3.12 -0.28 -2.70
CA MET A 95 -3.46 -1.18 -3.79
C MET A 95 -2.41 -1.08 -4.90
N ASP A 96 -2.40 -2.06 -5.79
CA ASP A 96 -1.44 -2.17 -6.89
C ASP A 96 -2.12 -1.90 -8.22
N LEU A 97 -1.48 -1.14 -9.12
CA LEU A 97 -2.00 -0.78 -10.43
C LEU A 97 -2.46 -2.00 -11.28
N THR A 98 -1.90 -3.18 -11.00
CA THR A 98 -2.27 -4.44 -11.65
C THR A 98 -3.71 -4.88 -11.40
N ILE A 99 -4.41 -4.34 -10.40
CA ILE A 99 -5.84 -4.62 -10.17
C ILE A 99 -6.76 -3.97 -11.22
N GLY A 100 -6.25 -3.00 -11.99
CA GLY A 100 -6.97 -2.38 -13.10
C GLY A 100 -7.90 -1.23 -12.70
N PHE A 101 -8.23 -0.38 -13.68
CA PHE A 101 -8.88 0.91 -13.43
C PHE A 101 -10.29 0.81 -12.85
N THR A 102 -11.06 -0.23 -13.18
CA THR A 102 -12.40 -0.45 -12.62
C THR A 102 -12.32 -0.66 -11.11
N ALA A 103 -11.46 -1.59 -10.67
CA ALA A 103 -11.26 -1.87 -9.26
C ALA A 103 -10.66 -0.67 -8.52
N MET A 104 -9.72 0.05 -9.14
CA MET A 104 -9.15 1.27 -8.56
C MET A 104 -10.20 2.37 -8.36
N THR A 105 -11.14 2.52 -9.29
CA THR A 105 -12.26 3.48 -9.18
C THR A 105 -13.12 3.14 -7.97
N SER A 106 -13.49 1.87 -7.84
CA SER A 106 -14.28 1.36 -6.72
C SER A 106 -13.59 1.61 -5.38
N MET A 107 -12.30 1.27 -5.28
CA MET A 107 -11.51 1.51 -4.07
C MET A 107 -11.36 2.98 -3.72
N SER A 108 -11.18 3.86 -4.72
CA SER A 108 -11.06 5.31 -4.49
C SER A 108 -12.37 5.90 -3.96
N LYS A 109 -13.52 5.44 -4.48
CA LYS A 109 -14.84 5.83 -3.96
C LYS A 109 -15.06 5.32 -2.54
N TRP A 110 -14.70 4.07 -2.27
CA TRP A 110 -14.80 3.46 -0.94
C TRP A 110 -13.94 4.19 0.09
N CYS A 111 -12.68 4.48 -0.25
CA CYS A 111 -11.73 5.18 0.65
C CYS A 111 -12.26 6.58 1.01
N ARG A 112 -12.79 7.32 0.03
CA ARG A 112 -13.42 8.62 0.25
C ARG A 112 -14.64 8.54 1.17
N ALA A 113 -15.49 7.53 0.98
CA ALA A 113 -16.69 7.34 1.82
C ALA A 113 -16.36 6.93 3.26
N ASN A 114 -15.19 6.31 3.47
CA ASN A 114 -14.79 5.75 4.75
C ASN A 114 -13.68 6.53 5.47
N GLY A 115 -13.19 7.62 4.90
CA GLY A 115 -12.13 8.44 5.50
C GLY A 115 -10.77 7.73 5.60
N VAL A 116 -10.47 6.82 4.66
CA VAL A 116 -9.21 6.07 4.63
C VAL A 116 -8.33 6.60 3.51
N LEU A 117 -7.03 6.83 3.76
CA LEU A 117 -6.09 7.23 2.72
C LEU A 117 -5.79 6.06 1.77
N LEU A 118 -5.63 6.36 0.48
CA LEU A 118 -5.39 5.37 -0.56
C LEU A 118 -4.04 5.59 -1.26
N HIS A 119 -3.10 4.69 -0.98
CA HIS A 119 -1.82 4.63 -1.69
C HIS A 119 -1.87 3.70 -2.91
N LEU A 120 -1.41 4.18 -4.06
CA LEU A 120 -1.27 3.38 -5.28
C LEU A 120 0.19 3.01 -5.54
N HIS A 121 0.50 1.71 -5.47
CA HIS A 121 1.73 1.19 -6.04
C HIS A 121 1.59 1.00 -7.55
N ARG A 122 2.54 1.51 -8.33
CA ARG A 122 2.48 1.48 -9.80
C ARG A 122 2.96 0.15 -10.42
N ALA A 123 2.72 -0.99 -9.77
CA ALA A 123 3.18 -2.30 -10.24
C ALA A 123 2.79 -2.52 -11.71
N GLY A 124 3.72 -3.04 -12.51
CA GLY A 124 3.50 -3.28 -13.94
C GLY A 124 3.63 -2.07 -14.87
N HIS A 125 3.69 -0.81 -14.37
CA HIS A 125 3.73 0.36 -15.26
C HIS A 125 4.89 0.33 -16.26
N GLY A 126 6.05 -0.22 -15.88
CA GLY A 126 7.24 -0.27 -16.72
C GLY A 126 7.08 -1.07 -18.00
N THR A 127 6.05 -1.90 -18.13
CA THR A 127 5.80 -2.70 -19.35
C THR A 127 5.35 -1.83 -20.53
N TYR A 128 4.72 -0.69 -20.27
CA TYR A 128 4.21 0.22 -21.32
C TYR A 128 4.59 1.69 -21.11
N THR A 129 5.29 2.05 -20.03
CA THR A 129 5.73 3.44 -19.79
C THR A 129 7.22 3.68 -20.05
N ARG A 130 7.97 2.63 -20.40
CA ARG A 130 9.44 2.65 -20.43
C ARG A 130 10.03 3.12 -21.75
N GLN A 131 9.55 2.59 -22.87
CA GLN A 131 10.18 2.81 -24.17
C GLN A 131 9.73 4.13 -24.77
N LYS A 132 10.67 4.90 -25.32
CA LYS A 132 10.38 6.24 -25.87
C LYS A 132 9.57 6.19 -27.17
N ASN A 133 9.70 5.10 -27.93
CA ASN A 133 9.09 4.92 -29.25
C ASN A 133 7.71 4.26 -29.22
N HIS A 134 7.28 3.66 -28.11
CA HIS A 134 5.99 2.95 -28.04
C HIS A 134 5.48 2.84 -26.60
N GLY A 135 4.16 2.95 -26.43
CA GLY A 135 3.46 2.81 -25.16
C GLY A 135 2.74 4.08 -24.72
N VAL A 136 2.62 4.26 -23.41
CA VAL A 136 1.94 5.40 -22.78
C VAL A 136 2.90 6.06 -21.80
N SER A 137 3.17 7.36 -21.96
CA SER A 137 3.98 8.08 -20.99
C SER A 137 3.38 7.99 -19.58
N PHE A 138 4.21 7.75 -18.56
CA PHE A 138 3.75 7.70 -17.16
C PHE A 138 3.02 9.01 -16.73
N ARG A 139 3.33 10.13 -17.40
CA ARG A 139 2.66 11.42 -17.19
C ARG A 139 1.15 11.35 -17.45
N VAL A 140 0.73 10.53 -18.43
CA VAL A 140 -0.68 10.30 -18.75
C VAL A 140 -1.32 9.42 -17.68
N ILE A 141 -0.64 8.34 -17.27
CA ILE A 141 -1.10 7.46 -16.18
C ILE A 141 -1.29 8.24 -14.88
N ALA A 142 -0.36 9.13 -14.53
CA ALA A 142 -0.47 9.97 -13.35
C ALA A 142 -1.71 10.89 -13.38
N LYS A 143 -2.07 11.44 -14.55
CA LYS A 143 -3.31 12.21 -14.72
C LYS A 143 -4.55 11.34 -14.50
N TRP A 144 -4.58 10.14 -15.08
CA TRP A 144 -5.70 9.21 -14.90
C TRP A 144 -5.85 8.79 -13.44
N CYS A 145 -4.76 8.42 -12.76
CA CYS A 145 -4.79 8.07 -11.34
C CYS A 145 -5.25 9.24 -10.46
N ARG A 146 -4.85 10.48 -10.77
CA ARG A 146 -5.34 11.67 -10.08
C ARG A 146 -6.85 11.86 -10.27
N LEU A 147 -7.37 11.63 -11.48
CA LEU A 147 -8.81 11.70 -11.76
C LEU A 147 -9.59 10.57 -11.08
N LEU A 148 -9.02 9.36 -10.99
CA LEU A 148 -9.59 8.24 -10.24
C LEU A 148 -9.71 8.54 -8.74
N GLY A 149 -8.79 9.35 -8.21
CA GLY A 149 -8.84 9.84 -6.84
C GLY A 149 -8.00 9.04 -5.86
N VAL A 150 -6.84 8.53 -6.28
CA VAL A 150 -5.83 8.01 -5.34
C VAL A 150 -5.09 9.16 -4.66
N ASP A 151 -4.72 8.99 -3.39
CA ASP A 151 -4.04 10.03 -2.61
C ASP A 151 -2.54 10.03 -2.85
N HIS A 152 -1.93 8.85 -2.97
CA HIS A 152 -0.51 8.69 -3.31
C HIS A 152 -0.33 7.86 -4.58
N ILE A 153 0.69 8.20 -5.38
CA ILE A 153 1.20 7.36 -6.47
C ILE A 153 2.73 7.48 -6.52
N HIS A 154 3.43 6.36 -6.68
CA HIS A 154 4.88 6.39 -6.90
C HIS A 154 5.21 7.13 -8.20
N ALA A 155 6.13 8.10 -8.17
CA ALA A 155 6.44 8.96 -9.31
C ALA A 155 7.90 8.90 -9.82
N GLY A 156 8.76 8.08 -9.22
CA GLY A 156 10.20 8.07 -9.50
C GLY A 156 10.97 9.00 -8.58
N THR A 157 12.29 8.83 -8.53
CA THR A 157 13.15 9.52 -7.54
C THR A 157 14.36 10.21 -8.17
N VAL A 158 14.51 10.15 -9.51
CA VAL A 158 15.67 10.64 -10.28
C VAL A 158 16.98 9.88 -9.99
N VAL A 159 17.42 9.86 -8.72
CA VAL A 159 18.70 9.28 -8.27
C VAL A 159 18.56 7.86 -7.69
N GLY A 160 17.39 7.24 -7.84
CA GLY A 160 17.13 5.92 -7.28
C GLY A 160 17.56 4.79 -8.19
N LYS A 161 17.30 3.56 -7.74
CA LYS A 161 17.56 2.34 -8.54
C LYS A 161 16.70 2.24 -9.81
N LEU A 162 15.51 2.87 -9.79
CA LEU A 162 14.57 2.83 -10.91
C LEU A 162 14.77 4.06 -11.79
N GLU A 163 14.46 3.91 -13.09
CA GLU A 163 14.48 5.04 -14.03
C GLU A 163 13.58 6.19 -13.55
N GLY A 164 14.04 7.43 -13.78
CA GLY A 164 13.41 8.68 -13.35
C GLY A 164 13.49 9.75 -14.42
#